data_AF-A0A4V1UXJ0-F1
#
_entry.id   AF-A0A4V1UXJ0-F1
#
_cell.length_a   1.000
_cell.length_b   1.000
_cell.length_c   1.000
_cell.angle_alpha   90.00
_cell.angle_beta   90.00
_cell.angle_gamma   90.00
#
_symmetry.space_group_name_H-M   'P 1'
#
loop_
_entity.id
_entity.type
_entity.pdbx_description
1 polymer ?
#
loop_
_entity_poly.entity_id
_entity_poly.type
_entity_poly.pdbx_seq_one_letter_code
_entity_poly.pdbx_strand_id
1 'polypeptide(L)'
;MFASQRAAPLPAPDSTASDEPRDDIKDVELILTALRTLLLLVMITAPRLLHIQVILEPREIILMALAGVYNIAMGVASLLPGRYGVRRPFVLAMDTMLISVWMHFSERWELASFYFVVVVVAAMWYRVLGGMIAAAVCNFLFLFIWGRLAADIAVQRPPVFTASMAINTVLLFIIGALAGYIAEAQERERLKRLERELLIANYQQEIDVSAQLQPLLISRFEKHSVLDLGAALQTARGAGGGDYIDALPLPDGRTLLCIADVAGKSVRAQARVPLLKYSLRALAPLNPEPAALTARLQTTLAPDLQPELYIAVCLVVLDFDAQTLRYCNAGHIAPLHVRQVGLVPQVTPLETNSPALGLFPEIDPVEKEMSWKPGDVLLFYTDGLADALSFGGVADGEEQVHKLSGRLVHPEVPSAPEAAQELVDLALAALDDKPFIARHFTMGEKFVGTGVHRDDVAVMVARFREKIIL
;
A
#
# COMPACT_ATOMS: atom_id res chain seq x y z
N MET A 1 -20.94 -26.73 -36.25
CA MET A 1 -21.62 -25.43 -36.34
C MET A 1 -21.15 -24.62 -35.13
N PHE A 2 -20.00 -23.95 -35.26
CA PHE A 2 -19.38 -23.19 -34.17
C PHE A 2 -19.95 -21.77 -34.18
N ALA A 3 -20.67 -21.39 -33.12
CA ALA A 3 -21.10 -20.01 -32.91
C ALA A 3 -20.03 -19.30 -32.06
N SER A 4 -19.27 -18.41 -32.69
CA SER A 4 -18.30 -17.55 -32.02
C SER A 4 -19.04 -16.48 -31.21
N GLN A 5 -19.10 -16.61 -29.89
CA GLN A 5 -19.37 -15.47 -29.03
C GLN A 5 -18.09 -14.64 -28.94
N ARG A 6 -18.08 -13.52 -29.67
CA ARG A 6 -17.06 -12.47 -29.53
C ARG A 6 -17.11 -11.95 -28.10
N ALA A 7 -16.01 -12.09 -27.37
CA ALA A 7 -15.77 -11.38 -26.13
C ALA A 7 -15.94 -9.87 -26.39
N ALA A 8 -16.74 -9.21 -25.55
CA ALA A 8 -16.84 -7.76 -25.56
C ALA A 8 -15.46 -7.16 -25.24
N PRO A 9 -15.04 -6.09 -25.93
CA PRO A 9 -13.79 -5.42 -25.60
C PRO A 9 -13.89 -4.85 -24.19
N LEU A 10 -12.84 -5.08 -23.39
CA LEU A 10 -12.67 -4.45 -22.08
C LEU A 10 -12.89 -2.94 -22.21
N PRO A 11 -13.63 -2.31 -21.28
CA PRO A 11 -13.71 -0.85 -21.25
C PRO A 11 -12.29 -0.31 -21.12
N ALA A 12 -11.92 0.60 -22.03
CA ALA A 12 -10.65 1.31 -21.93
C ALA A 12 -10.59 1.98 -20.54
N PRO A 13 -9.43 2.00 -19.88
CA PRO A 13 -9.28 2.77 -18.64
C PRO A 13 -9.70 4.21 -18.93
N ASP A 14 -10.65 4.72 -18.14
CA ASP A 14 -11.15 6.09 -18.23
C ASP A 14 -9.94 7.03 -18.14
N SER A 15 -9.51 7.56 -19.28
CA SER A 15 -8.43 8.54 -19.40
C SER A 15 -8.91 9.95 -19.00
N THR A 16 -9.95 10.04 -18.17
CA THR A 16 -10.61 11.27 -17.72
C THR A 16 -10.42 11.51 -16.23
N ALA A 17 -9.62 10.70 -15.53
CA ALA A 17 -9.01 11.13 -14.28
C ALA A 17 -7.97 12.21 -14.63
N SER A 18 -8.45 13.44 -14.70
CA SER A 18 -7.66 14.66 -14.84
C SER A 18 -6.52 14.64 -13.84
N ASP A 19 -5.33 14.38 -14.37
CA ASP A 19 -4.03 14.59 -13.79
C ASP A 19 -3.79 16.10 -13.58
N GLU A 20 -4.56 16.72 -12.69
CA GLU A 20 -4.41 18.14 -12.35
C GLU A 20 -3.94 18.32 -10.89
N PRO A 21 -2.63 18.15 -10.63
CA PRO A 21 -1.94 18.94 -9.61
C PRO A 21 -1.68 20.40 -10.08
N ARG A 22 -2.41 20.87 -11.12
CA ARG A 22 -2.21 22.18 -11.76
C ARG A 22 -3.00 23.32 -11.14
N ASP A 23 -4.07 23.04 -10.39
CA ASP A 23 -4.92 24.10 -9.85
C ASP A 23 -4.42 24.67 -8.52
N ASP A 24 -3.87 23.85 -7.62
CA ASP A 24 -3.29 24.31 -6.35
C ASP A 24 -2.20 25.40 -6.52
N ILE A 25 -1.33 25.26 -7.55
CA ILE A 25 -0.26 26.23 -7.81
C ILE A 25 -0.83 27.54 -8.36
N LYS A 26 -1.86 27.47 -9.20
CA LYS A 26 -2.56 28.66 -9.70
C LYS A 26 -3.29 29.36 -8.56
N ASP A 27 -3.89 28.61 -7.64
CA ASP A 27 -4.64 29.15 -6.51
C ASP A 27 -3.72 29.92 -5.55
N VAL A 28 -2.55 29.36 -5.22
CA VAL A 28 -1.56 30.05 -4.39
C VAL A 28 -1.01 31.30 -5.09
N GLU A 29 -0.71 31.24 -6.38
CA GLU A 29 -0.25 32.41 -7.15
C GLU A 29 -1.34 33.48 -7.27
N LEU A 30 -2.60 33.08 -7.43
CA LEU A 30 -3.76 33.97 -7.48
C LEU A 30 -3.98 34.65 -6.12
N ILE A 31 -3.91 33.89 -5.02
CA ILE A 31 -4.01 34.41 -3.66
C ILE A 31 -2.87 35.40 -3.37
N LEU A 32 -1.62 35.06 -3.73
CA LEU A 32 -0.46 35.95 -3.57
C LEU A 32 -0.62 37.24 -4.37
N THR A 33 -1.08 37.13 -5.62
CA THR A 33 -1.30 38.29 -6.50
C THR A 33 -2.45 39.16 -5.99
N ALA A 34 -3.55 38.55 -5.52
CA ALA A 34 -4.69 39.25 -4.95
C ALA A 34 -4.33 39.95 -3.63
N LEU A 35 -3.68 39.25 -2.71
CA LEU A 35 -3.20 39.80 -1.44
C LEU A 35 -2.28 40.99 -1.68
N ARG A 36 -1.33 40.85 -2.61
CA ARG A 36 -0.40 41.91 -2.98
C ARG A 36 -1.11 43.12 -3.59
N THR A 37 -2.05 42.89 -4.50
CA THR A 37 -2.85 43.96 -5.13
C THR A 37 -3.68 44.70 -4.09
N LEU A 38 -4.29 43.97 -3.15
CA LEU A 38 -5.05 44.53 -2.03
C LEU A 38 -4.16 45.37 -1.10
N LEU A 39 -2.97 44.89 -0.76
CA LEU A 39 -2.02 45.59 0.12
C LEU A 39 -1.58 46.94 -0.47
N LEU A 40 -1.33 46.94 -1.78
CA LEU A 40 -1.02 48.16 -2.54
C LEU A 40 -2.22 49.10 -2.67
N LEU A 41 -3.43 48.56 -2.91
CA LEU A 41 -4.66 49.35 -2.96
C LEU A 41 -4.93 50.05 -1.62
N VAL A 42 -4.85 49.30 -0.51
CA VAL A 42 -4.99 49.84 0.85
C VAL A 42 -3.97 50.97 1.07
N MET A 43 -2.71 50.79 0.67
CA MET A 43 -1.68 51.83 0.79
C MET A 43 -2.01 53.09 -0.03
N ILE A 44 -2.62 52.96 -1.21
CA ILE A 44 -3.07 54.10 -2.02
C ILE A 44 -4.24 54.86 -1.36
N THR A 45 -5.19 54.13 -0.76
CA THR A 45 -6.42 54.72 -0.19
C THR A 45 -6.35 55.12 1.28
N ALA A 46 -5.46 54.52 2.08
CA ALA A 46 -5.40 54.72 3.53
C ALA A 46 -5.20 56.20 3.96
N PRO A 47 -4.36 57.03 3.31
CA PRO A 47 -4.20 58.43 3.70
C PRO A 47 -5.48 59.25 3.51
N ARG A 48 -6.29 58.92 2.49
CA ARG A 48 -7.57 59.58 2.22
C ARG A 48 -8.67 59.14 3.18
N LEU A 49 -8.69 57.86 3.58
CA LEU A 49 -9.66 57.32 4.53
C LEU A 49 -9.47 57.86 5.96
N LEU A 50 -8.24 58.17 6.36
CA LEU A 50 -7.92 58.68 7.70
C LEU A 50 -8.06 60.22 7.83
N HIS A 51 -8.62 60.91 6.83
CA HIS A 51 -8.76 62.38 6.79
C HIS A 51 -7.46 63.15 7.07
N ILE A 52 -6.29 62.55 6.82
CA ILE A 52 -5.01 63.23 6.89
C ILE A 52 -4.86 64.02 5.58
N GLN A 53 -4.81 65.35 5.64
CA GLN A 53 -4.53 66.19 4.46
C GLN A 53 -3.08 66.02 4.01
N VAL A 54 -2.81 64.91 3.34
CA VAL A 54 -1.58 64.71 2.60
C VAL A 54 -1.75 65.41 1.25
N ILE A 55 -1.08 66.55 1.07
CA ILE A 55 -0.90 67.14 -0.26
C ILE A 55 0.08 66.21 -0.99
N LEU A 56 -0.44 65.24 -1.75
CA LEU A 56 0.41 64.43 -2.62
C LEU A 56 0.94 65.32 -3.73
N GLU A 57 2.25 65.30 -3.93
CA GLU A 57 2.83 66.00 -5.07
C GLU A 57 2.45 65.31 -6.39
N PRO A 58 2.31 66.04 -7.52
CA PRO A 58 1.95 65.45 -8.81
C PRO A 58 2.84 64.27 -9.23
N ARG A 59 4.12 64.30 -8.85
CA ARG A 59 5.09 63.22 -9.06
C ARG A 59 4.75 61.93 -8.33
N GLU A 60 4.21 62.02 -7.12
CA GLU A 60 3.81 60.86 -6.31
C GLU A 60 2.56 60.18 -6.90
N ILE A 61 1.62 60.98 -7.40
CA ILE A 61 0.41 60.48 -8.06
C ILE A 61 0.77 59.70 -9.33
N ILE A 62 1.73 60.19 -10.12
CA ILE A 62 2.21 59.51 -11.34
C ILE A 62 2.87 58.18 -11.02
N LEU A 63 3.75 58.13 -10.01
CA LEU A 63 4.40 56.90 -9.57
C LEU A 63 3.40 55.87 -9.05
N MET A 64 2.38 56.30 -8.30
CA MET A 64 1.30 55.43 -7.83
C MET A 64 0.41 54.90 -8.96
N ALA A 65 0.13 55.74 -9.97
CA ALA A 65 -0.61 55.31 -11.15
C ALA A 65 0.17 54.26 -11.96
N LEU A 66 1.48 54.48 -12.14
CA LEU A 66 2.35 53.57 -12.89
C LEU A 66 2.54 52.23 -12.14
N ALA A 67 2.68 52.28 -10.82
CA ALA A 67 2.62 51.13 -9.92
C ALA A 67 1.29 50.35 -10.06
N GLY A 68 0.15 51.04 -10.06
CA GLY A 68 -1.16 50.41 -10.18
C GLY A 68 -1.33 49.69 -11.53
N VAL A 69 -0.99 50.37 -12.62
CA VAL A 69 -1.06 49.82 -14.00
C VAL A 69 -0.18 48.57 -14.13
N TYR A 70 1.04 48.63 -13.61
CA TYR A 70 1.95 47.49 -13.54
C TYR A 70 1.31 46.27 -12.85
N ASN A 71 0.67 46.47 -11.69
CA ASN A 71 0.19 45.35 -10.87
C ASN A 71 -1.02 44.70 -11.52
N ILE A 72 -1.89 45.50 -12.13
CA ILE A 72 -3.01 45.04 -12.93
C ILE A 72 -2.51 44.25 -14.15
N ALA A 73 -1.53 44.78 -14.88
CA ALA A 73 -0.95 44.11 -16.04
C ALA A 73 -0.33 42.75 -15.66
N MET A 74 0.38 42.68 -14.54
CA MET A 74 0.96 41.45 -14.03
C MET A 74 -0.08 40.46 -13.50
N GLY A 75 -1.16 40.96 -12.89
CA GLY A 75 -2.31 40.16 -12.47
C GLY A 75 -3.04 39.52 -13.65
N VAL A 76 -3.26 40.29 -14.72
CA VAL A 76 -3.80 39.78 -15.99
C VAL A 76 -2.85 38.77 -16.63
N ALA A 77 -1.53 39.01 -16.58
CA ALA A 77 -0.53 38.06 -17.07
C ALA A 77 -0.51 36.72 -16.31
N SER A 78 -1.06 36.64 -15.08
CA SER A 78 -1.19 35.36 -14.35
C SER A 78 -2.28 34.46 -14.90
N LEU A 79 -3.28 35.06 -15.54
CA LEU A 79 -4.42 34.35 -16.11
C LEU A 79 -4.10 33.76 -17.48
N LEU A 80 -2.96 34.12 -18.07
CA LEU A 80 -2.52 33.66 -19.39
C LEU A 80 -1.54 32.47 -19.27
N PRO A 81 -1.88 31.29 -19.84
CA PRO A 81 -1.00 30.12 -19.78
C PRO A 81 0.19 30.25 -20.75
N GLY A 82 1.43 30.04 -20.27
CA GLY A 82 2.49 29.64 -21.22
C GLY A 82 3.98 29.88 -20.95
N ARG A 83 4.46 30.74 -20.04
CA ARG A 83 5.94 30.93 -19.85
C ARG A 83 6.31 31.30 -18.42
N TYR A 84 6.45 30.29 -17.57
CA TYR A 84 6.50 30.46 -16.10
C TYR A 84 7.90 30.65 -15.49
N GLY A 85 8.99 30.29 -16.18
CA GLY A 85 10.34 30.31 -15.60
C GLY A 85 10.93 31.72 -15.36
N VAL A 86 10.72 32.65 -16.30
CA VAL A 86 11.29 34.02 -16.24
C VAL A 86 10.37 35.02 -15.54
N ARG A 87 9.10 34.66 -15.34
CA ARG A 87 8.10 35.56 -14.77
C ARG A 87 8.34 35.85 -13.29
N ARG A 88 8.57 34.82 -12.47
CA ARG A 88 8.79 34.94 -11.02
C ARG A 88 9.99 35.84 -10.63
N PRO A 89 11.20 35.69 -11.21
CA PRO A 89 12.31 36.58 -10.85
C PRO A 89 12.11 38.01 -11.38
N PHE A 90 11.45 38.16 -12.53
CA PHE A 90 11.09 39.46 -13.08
C PHE A 90 10.11 40.20 -12.17
N VAL A 91 9.07 39.50 -11.67
CA VAL A 91 8.14 40.05 -10.67
C VAL A 91 8.91 40.57 -9.46
N LEU A 92 9.71 39.73 -8.81
CA LEU A 92 10.45 40.12 -7.60
C LEU A 92 11.34 41.34 -7.85
N ALA A 93 12.10 41.34 -8.94
CA ALA A 93 12.99 42.45 -9.27
C ALA A 93 12.22 43.77 -9.46
N MET A 94 11.09 43.71 -10.15
CA MET A 94 10.31 44.89 -10.49
C MET A 94 9.52 45.41 -9.28
N ASP A 95 9.10 44.54 -8.35
CA ASP A 95 8.51 44.90 -7.06
C ASP A 95 9.51 45.60 -6.15
N THR A 96 10.71 45.02 -6.05
CA THR A 96 11.82 45.62 -5.32
C THR A 96 12.14 47.00 -5.89
N MET A 97 12.21 47.13 -7.21
CA MET A 97 12.46 48.40 -7.89
C MET A 97 11.36 49.43 -7.61
N LEU A 98 10.08 49.04 -7.69
CA LEU A 98 8.96 49.95 -7.48
C LEU A 98 8.91 50.49 -6.05
N ILE A 99 9.11 49.62 -5.06
CA ILE A 99 9.20 50.00 -3.64
C ILE A 99 10.40 50.94 -3.42
N SER A 100 11.55 50.61 -4.02
CA SER A 100 12.77 51.42 -3.95
C SER A 100 12.59 52.82 -4.52
N VAL A 101 12.00 52.93 -5.72
CA VAL A 101 11.73 54.19 -6.40
C VAL A 101 10.76 55.04 -5.59
N TRP A 102 9.69 54.45 -5.06
CA TRP A 102 8.71 55.18 -4.28
C TRP A 102 9.29 55.69 -2.94
N MET A 103 10.08 54.88 -2.25
CA MET A 103 10.78 55.32 -1.04
C MET A 103 11.72 56.51 -1.31
N HIS A 104 12.42 56.51 -2.45
CA HIS A 104 13.31 57.61 -2.85
C HIS A 104 12.56 58.91 -3.13
N PHE A 105 11.45 58.86 -3.89
CA PHE A 105 10.74 60.07 -4.33
C PHE A 105 9.75 60.65 -3.31
N SER A 106 9.17 59.81 -2.45
CA SER A 106 8.21 60.25 -1.42
C SER A 106 8.89 60.62 -0.09
N GLU A 107 10.19 60.32 0.04
CA GLU A 107 10.97 60.50 1.28
C GLU A 107 10.38 59.76 2.50
N ARG A 108 9.46 58.81 2.28
CA ARG A 108 8.79 58.04 3.35
C ARG A 108 9.54 56.73 3.65
N TRP A 109 10.37 56.78 4.69
CA TRP A 109 11.16 55.63 5.14
C TRP A 109 10.36 54.52 5.81
N GLU A 110 9.14 54.81 6.28
CA GLU A 110 8.21 53.81 6.83
C GLU A 110 7.84 52.72 5.82
N LEU A 111 8.06 52.99 4.52
CA LEU A 111 7.84 52.05 3.44
C LEU A 111 8.90 50.92 3.36
N ALA A 112 9.97 50.97 4.17
CA ALA A 112 10.95 49.89 4.23
C ALA A 112 10.32 48.54 4.65
N SER A 113 9.22 48.58 5.41
CA SER A 113 8.47 47.41 5.82
C SER A 113 7.88 46.61 4.64
N PHE A 114 7.72 47.23 3.47
CA PHE A 114 7.20 46.51 2.30
C PHE A 114 8.23 45.54 1.69
N TYR A 115 9.52 45.70 1.99
CA TYR A 115 10.52 44.70 1.61
C TYR A 115 10.27 43.33 2.25
N PHE A 116 9.61 43.28 3.43
CA PHE A 116 9.23 42.00 4.04
C PHE A 116 8.30 41.20 3.14
N VAL A 117 7.39 41.85 2.42
CA VAL A 117 6.49 41.17 1.48
C VAL A 117 7.29 40.53 0.35
N VAL A 118 8.20 41.28 -0.26
CA VAL A 118 9.07 40.76 -1.34
C VAL A 118 9.89 39.57 -0.86
N VAL A 119 10.47 39.67 0.34
CA VAL A 119 11.27 38.61 0.96
C VAL A 119 10.45 37.36 1.24
N VAL A 120 9.24 37.49 1.78
CA VAL A 120 8.34 36.36 2.04
C VAL A 120 7.94 35.68 0.73
N VAL A 121 7.56 36.46 -0.30
CA VAL A 121 7.19 35.91 -1.61
C VAL A 121 8.38 35.19 -2.26
N ALA A 122 9.58 35.77 -2.20
CA ALA A 122 10.80 35.13 -2.67
C ALA A 122 11.11 33.83 -1.90
N ALA A 123 10.88 33.84 -0.59
CA ALA A 123 11.06 32.66 0.26
C ALA A 123 10.04 31.55 -0.05
N MET A 124 8.81 31.90 -0.40
CA MET A 124 7.80 30.92 -0.82
C MET A 124 8.12 30.32 -2.19
N TRP A 125 8.59 31.12 -3.16
CA TRP A 125 8.89 30.63 -4.51
C TRP A 125 10.22 29.90 -4.64
N TYR A 126 11.22 30.32 -3.88
CA TYR A 126 12.61 29.88 -4.03
C TYR A 126 13.22 29.37 -2.71
N ARG A 127 12.39 29.08 -1.72
CA ARG A 127 12.77 28.53 -0.40
C ARG A 127 13.72 29.47 0.34
N VAL A 128 14.48 28.92 1.30
CA VAL A 128 15.43 29.67 2.14
C VAL A 128 16.40 30.50 1.30
N LEU A 129 16.99 29.93 0.24
CA LEU A 129 17.96 30.64 -0.60
C LEU A 129 17.33 31.88 -1.26
N GLY A 130 16.10 31.76 -1.75
CA GLY A 130 15.32 32.86 -2.29
C GLY A 130 15.06 33.99 -1.32
N GLY A 131 14.57 33.66 -0.14
CA GLY A 131 14.31 34.62 0.92
C GLY A 131 15.57 35.36 1.35
N MET A 132 16.70 34.65 1.48
CA MET A 132 17.98 35.22 1.87
C MET A 132 18.55 36.15 0.79
N ILE A 133 18.48 35.77 -0.49
CA ILE A 133 18.92 36.62 -1.60
C ILE A 133 18.06 37.88 -1.68
N ALA A 134 16.73 37.74 -1.60
CA ALA A 134 15.83 38.88 -1.61
C ALA A 134 16.08 39.82 -0.42
N ALA A 135 16.32 39.28 0.77
CA ALA A 135 16.64 40.08 1.96
C ALA A 135 17.95 40.87 1.76
N ALA A 136 18.98 40.24 1.19
CA ALA A 136 20.24 40.90 0.88
C ALA A 136 20.09 42.03 -0.15
N VAL A 137 19.34 41.79 -1.23
CA VAL A 137 19.09 42.80 -2.29
C VAL A 137 18.27 43.96 -1.74
N CYS A 138 17.18 43.69 -1.02
CA CYS A 138 16.34 44.71 -0.40
C CYS A 138 17.14 45.54 0.62
N ASN A 139 17.96 44.90 1.45
CA ASN A 139 18.82 45.58 2.41
C ASN A 139 19.87 46.47 1.72
N PHE A 140 20.51 45.96 0.66
CA PHE A 140 21.49 46.73 -0.11
C PHE A 140 20.86 47.99 -0.73
N LEU A 141 19.71 47.85 -1.39
CA LEU A 141 19.01 48.98 -2.00
C LEU A 141 18.54 50.00 -0.96
N PHE A 142 18.03 49.51 0.18
CA PHE A 142 17.66 50.36 1.30
C PHE A 142 18.84 51.21 1.80
N LEU A 143 19.98 50.56 2.09
CA LEU A 143 21.20 51.24 2.55
C LEU A 143 21.78 52.18 1.48
N PHE A 144 21.70 51.82 0.20
CA PHE A 144 22.17 52.65 -0.91
C PHE A 144 21.36 53.94 -1.05
N ILE A 145 20.03 53.85 -1.04
CA ILE A 145 19.14 55.01 -1.13
C ILE A 145 19.34 55.92 0.08
N TRP A 146 19.45 55.32 1.27
CA TRP A 146 19.77 56.05 2.51
C TRP A 146 21.10 56.80 2.42
N GLY A 147 22.17 56.11 2.02
CA GLY A 147 23.52 56.69 1.92
C GLY A 147 23.59 57.84 0.92
N ARG A 148 22.82 57.77 -0.17
CA ARG A 148 22.71 58.86 -1.14
C ARG A 148 22.00 60.09 -0.56
N LEU A 149 20.84 59.92 0.05
CA LEU A 149 20.06 61.05 0.57
C LEU A 149 20.72 61.69 1.81
N ALA A 150 21.35 60.88 2.66
CA ALA A 150 22.07 61.36 3.85
C ALA A 150 23.33 62.18 3.49
N ALA A 151 23.85 62.06 2.27
CA ALA A 151 24.97 62.88 1.80
C ALA A 151 24.53 64.29 1.38
N ASP A 152 23.27 64.46 0.96
CA ASP A 152 22.74 65.73 0.44
C ASP A 152 22.12 66.62 1.54
N ILE A 153 21.72 66.04 2.68
CA ILE A 153 21.08 66.76 3.78
C ILE A 153 21.96 66.61 5.03
N ALA A 154 22.43 67.73 5.59
CA ALA A 154 23.21 67.78 6.85
C ALA A 154 22.34 67.45 8.09
N VAL A 155 21.67 66.29 8.08
CA VAL A 155 20.78 65.84 9.15
C VAL A 155 21.62 65.38 10.35
N GLN A 156 21.45 66.05 11.49
CA GLN A 156 21.93 65.52 12.78
C GLN A 156 21.22 64.19 13.03
N ARG A 157 21.99 63.11 13.12
CA ARG A 157 21.52 61.72 13.18
C ARG A 157 20.80 61.46 14.52
N PRO A 158 19.46 61.32 14.57
CA PRO A 158 18.82 60.90 15.81
C PRO A 158 19.14 59.41 16.04
N PRO A 159 19.72 59.02 17.19
CA PRO A 159 20.17 57.65 17.45
C PRO A 159 19.05 56.59 17.34
N VAL A 160 17.79 57.01 17.55
CA VAL A 160 16.59 56.17 17.42
C VAL A 160 16.40 55.65 15.99
N PHE A 161 16.70 56.46 14.99
CA PHE A 161 16.49 56.11 13.59
C PHE A 161 17.53 55.10 13.08
N THR A 162 18.80 55.27 13.46
CA THR A 162 19.86 54.29 13.16
C THR A 162 19.62 52.93 13.83
N ALA A 163 19.04 52.92 15.04
CA ALA A 163 18.67 51.69 15.72
C ALA A 163 17.52 50.96 15.01
N SER A 164 16.49 51.68 14.55
CA SER A 164 15.37 51.10 13.78
C SER A 164 15.85 50.44 12.48
N MET A 165 16.83 51.05 11.79
CA MET A 165 17.42 50.48 10.57
C MET A 165 18.17 49.16 10.80
N ALA A 166 18.98 49.10 11.86
CA ALA A 166 19.67 47.87 12.24
C ALA A 166 18.68 46.74 12.54
N ILE A 167 17.59 47.05 13.25
CA ILE A 167 16.51 46.10 13.57
C ILE A 167 15.83 45.59 12.28
N ASN A 168 15.43 46.47 11.37
CA ASN A 168 14.77 46.07 10.12
C ASN A 168 15.65 45.21 9.22
N THR A 169 16.97 45.50 9.18
CA THR A 169 17.95 44.68 8.44
C THR A 169 17.95 43.25 8.97
N VAL A 170 18.10 43.08 10.27
CA VAL A 170 18.12 41.76 10.91
C VAL A 170 16.78 41.04 10.71
N LEU A 171 15.66 41.75 10.84
CA LEU A 171 14.33 41.19 10.63
C LEU A 171 14.13 40.67 9.20
N LEU A 172 14.66 41.32 8.16
CA LEU A 172 14.51 40.87 6.78
C LEU A 172 15.14 39.49 6.58
N PHE A 173 16.33 39.28 7.13
CA PHE A 173 17.01 37.98 7.07
C PHE A 173 16.31 36.91 7.90
N ILE A 174 15.84 37.25 9.12
CA ILE A 174 15.11 36.30 9.96
C ILE A 174 13.80 35.86 9.28
N ILE A 175 13.02 36.82 8.76
CA ILE A 175 11.75 36.53 8.10
C ILE A 175 11.98 35.72 6.81
N GLY A 176 12.98 36.08 6.00
CA GLY A 176 13.33 35.34 4.79
C GLY A 176 13.74 33.90 5.07
N ALA A 177 14.56 33.68 6.11
CA ALA A 177 14.96 32.36 6.53
C ALA A 177 13.78 31.54 7.09
N LEU A 178 12.98 32.13 7.97
CA LEU A 178 11.85 31.45 8.62
C LEU A 178 10.75 31.09 7.61
N ALA A 179 10.34 32.03 6.76
CA ALA A 179 9.35 31.79 5.72
C ALA A 179 9.84 30.73 4.72
N GLY A 180 11.12 30.77 4.36
CA GLY A 180 11.72 29.79 3.46
C GLY A 180 11.78 28.39 4.06
N TYR A 181 12.09 28.29 5.36
CA TYR A 181 12.12 27.01 6.09
C TYR A 181 10.72 26.41 6.22
N ILE A 182 9.72 27.23 6.56
CA ILE A 182 8.31 26.78 6.64
C ILE A 182 7.84 26.27 5.28
N ALA A 183 8.11 27.01 4.20
CA ALA A 183 7.75 26.60 2.84
C ALA A 183 8.41 25.27 2.45
N GLU A 184 9.70 25.09 2.78
CA GLU A 184 10.42 23.85 2.50
C GLU A 184 9.91 22.66 3.34
N ALA A 185 9.57 22.90 4.61
CA ALA A 185 9.01 21.87 5.48
C ALA A 185 7.66 21.36 4.99
N GLN A 186 6.77 22.27 4.58
CA GLN A 186 5.46 21.92 4.03
C GLN A 186 5.58 21.11 2.74
N GLU A 187 6.47 21.50 1.82
CA GLU A 187 6.68 20.77 0.57
C GLU A 187 7.24 19.38 0.81
N ARG A 188 8.18 19.23 1.75
CA ARG A 188 8.71 17.91 2.15
C ARG A 188 7.61 17.03 2.72
N GLU A 189 6.71 17.58 3.51
CA GLU A 189 5.58 16.82 4.05
C GLU A 189 4.60 16.40 2.95
N ARG A 190 4.31 17.30 1.99
CA ARG A 190 3.46 17.01 0.84
C ARG A 190 4.04 15.88 -0.02
N LEU A 191 5.33 15.93 -0.34
CA LEU A 191 6.01 14.88 -1.10
C LEU A 191 5.94 13.53 -0.39
N LYS A 192 6.15 13.49 0.93
CA LYS A 192 6.01 12.26 1.73
C LYS A 192 4.58 11.73 1.75
N ARG A 193 3.56 12.59 1.72
CA ARG A 193 2.16 12.16 1.63
C ARG A 193 1.87 11.52 0.28
N LEU A 194 2.28 12.16 -0.81
CA LEU A 194 2.13 11.62 -2.17
C LEU A 194 2.86 10.29 -2.33
N GLU A 195 4.09 10.18 -1.82
CA GLU A 195 4.86 8.92 -1.86
C GLU A 195 4.13 7.79 -1.11
N ARG A 196 3.53 8.07 0.04
CA ARG A 196 2.71 7.10 0.78
C ARG A 196 1.45 6.71 0.02
N GLU A 197 0.75 7.67 -0.58
CA GLU A 197 -0.45 7.41 -1.36
C GLU A 197 -0.15 6.53 -2.57
N LEU A 198 0.93 6.82 -3.31
CA LEU A 198 1.39 6.00 -4.42
C LEU A 198 1.80 4.59 -3.98
N LEU A 199 2.48 4.48 -2.84
CA LEU A 199 2.86 3.18 -2.29
C LEU A 199 1.62 2.33 -1.96
N ILE A 200 0.62 2.93 -1.30
CA ILE A 200 -0.64 2.26 -0.97
C ILE A 200 -1.38 1.83 -2.24
N ALA A 201 -1.47 2.72 -3.24
CA ALA A 201 -2.12 2.43 -4.51
C ALA A 201 -1.44 1.27 -5.26
N ASN A 202 -0.10 1.25 -5.31
CA ASN A 202 0.66 0.15 -5.90
C ASN A 202 0.38 -1.18 -5.17
N TYR A 203 0.42 -1.19 -3.84
CA TYR A 203 0.10 -2.39 -3.06
C TYR A 203 -1.33 -2.89 -3.30
N GLN A 204 -2.31 -1.98 -3.40
CA GLN A 204 -3.69 -2.34 -3.72
C GLN A 204 -3.80 -2.98 -5.10
N GLN A 205 -3.14 -2.42 -6.10
CA GLN A 205 -3.12 -3.00 -7.45
C GLN A 205 -2.50 -4.39 -7.47
N GLU A 206 -1.40 -4.62 -6.73
CA GLU A 206 -0.79 -5.96 -6.63
C GLU A 206 -1.74 -6.98 -5.96
N ILE A 207 -2.46 -6.56 -4.92
CA ILE A 207 -3.49 -7.36 -4.25
C ILE A 207 -4.61 -7.74 -5.22
N ASP A 208 -5.15 -6.76 -5.97
CA ASP A 208 -6.24 -6.95 -6.91
C ASP A 208 -5.88 -7.92 -8.04
N VAL A 209 -4.65 -7.83 -8.55
CA VAL A 209 -4.15 -8.77 -9.57
C VAL A 209 -4.08 -10.18 -9.00
N SER A 210 -3.58 -10.34 -7.77
CA SER A 210 -3.51 -11.64 -7.13
C SER A 210 -4.91 -12.25 -6.88
N ALA A 211 -5.86 -11.41 -6.46
CA ALA A 211 -7.27 -11.77 -6.28
C ALA A 211 -7.88 -12.38 -7.56
N GLN A 212 -7.55 -11.81 -8.72
CA GLN A 212 -8.08 -12.24 -10.01
C GLN A 212 -7.47 -13.58 -10.49
N LEU A 213 -6.22 -13.88 -10.11
CA LEU A 213 -5.55 -15.12 -10.48
C LEU A 213 -6.02 -16.32 -9.65
N GLN A 214 -6.39 -16.09 -8.40
CA GLN A 214 -6.68 -17.17 -7.47
C GLN A 214 -7.82 -18.12 -7.88
N PRO A 215 -8.97 -17.66 -8.41
CA PRO A 215 -10.01 -18.56 -8.90
C PRO A 215 -9.55 -19.52 -10.01
N LEU A 216 -8.49 -19.17 -10.76
CA LEU A 216 -7.89 -20.04 -11.77
C LEU A 216 -7.01 -21.15 -11.16
N LEU A 217 -6.58 -20.95 -9.92
CA LEU A 217 -5.77 -21.90 -9.16
C LEU A 217 -6.62 -22.92 -8.41
N ILE A 218 -7.87 -22.59 -8.08
CA ILE A 218 -8.83 -23.53 -7.49
C ILE A 218 -9.11 -24.67 -8.48
N SER A 219 -8.83 -25.90 -8.04
CA SER A 219 -9.12 -27.09 -8.83
C SER A 219 -10.59 -27.47 -8.76
N ARG A 220 -11.13 -27.94 -9.89
CA ARG A 220 -12.45 -28.57 -9.93
C ARG A 220 -12.29 -30.05 -9.65
N PHE A 221 -12.95 -30.54 -8.62
CA PHE A 221 -12.94 -31.95 -8.27
C PHE A 221 -13.92 -32.73 -9.14
N GLU A 222 -13.44 -33.80 -9.76
CA GLU A 222 -14.30 -34.75 -10.46
C GLU A 222 -15.09 -35.58 -9.46
N LYS A 223 -16.37 -35.85 -9.75
CA LYS A 223 -17.18 -36.73 -8.91
C LYS A 223 -16.66 -38.16 -9.02
N HIS A 224 -16.43 -38.81 -7.89
CA HIS A 224 -16.04 -40.20 -7.82
C HIS A 224 -17.11 -41.02 -7.08
N SER A 225 -17.35 -42.28 -7.49
CA SER A 225 -18.41 -43.10 -6.90
C SER A 225 -18.10 -43.55 -5.46
N VAL A 226 -16.82 -43.74 -5.15
CA VAL A 226 -16.32 -44.23 -3.85
C VAL A 226 -15.83 -43.10 -2.94
N LEU A 227 -15.63 -41.89 -3.49
CA LEU A 227 -15.07 -40.76 -2.74
C LEU A 227 -16.01 -39.55 -2.81
N ASP A 228 -16.52 -39.13 -1.67
CA ASP A 228 -17.21 -37.86 -1.50
C ASP A 228 -16.19 -36.80 -1.07
N LEU A 229 -15.87 -35.88 -1.98
CA LEU A 229 -14.80 -34.90 -1.81
C LEU A 229 -15.39 -33.50 -1.85
N GLY A 230 -14.99 -32.68 -0.87
CA GLY A 230 -15.32 -31.27 -0.80
C GLY A 230 -14.14 -30.46 -0.30
N ALA A 231 -13.99 -29.24 -0.80
CA ALA A 231 -13.03 -28.29 -0.25
C ALA A 231 -13.63 -26.89 -0.20
N ALA A 232 -13.21 -26.12 0.79
CA ALA A 232 -13.53 -24.72 0.98
C ALA A 232 -12.22 -23.98 1.25
N LEU A 233 -12.05 -22.83 0.59
CA LEU A 233 -10.86 -21.99 0.71
C LEU A 233 -11.33 -20.55 0.88
N GLN A 234 -10.90 -19.90 1.94
CA GLN A 234 -11.16 -18.49 2.19
C GLN A 234 -9.84 -17.76 2.41
N THR A 235 -9.65 -16.66 1.70
CA THR A 235 -8.34 -16.01 1.62
C THR A 235 -8.34 -14.71 2.40
N ALA A 236 -7.17 -14.32 2.88
CA ALA A 236 -7.03 -13.10 3.66
C ALA A 236 -7.25 -11.86 2.77
N ARG A 237 -8.41 -11.20 2.95
CA ARG A 237 -8.80 -9.93 2.30
C ARG A 237 -8.86 -9.95 0.76
N GLY A 238 -9.00 -11.12 0.13
CA GLY A 238 -9.03 -11.21 -1.33
C GLY A 238 -7.68 -10.91 -1.99
N ALA A 239 -6.62 -10.61 -1.22
CA ALA A 239 -5.27 -10.84 -1.72
C ALA A 239 -5.15 -12.34 -1.94
N GLY A 240 -4.55 -12.77 -3.06
CA GLY A 240 -4.36 -14.19 -3.33
C GLY A 240 -3.77 -14.91 -2.13
N GLY A 241 -4.04 -16.20 -2.02
CA GLY A 241 -3.60 -17.01 -0.89
C GLY A 241 -2.34 -17.81 -1.20
N GLY A 242 -1.58 -18.14 -0.16
CA GLY A 242 -0.49 -19.13 -0.20
C GLY A 242 -1.03 -20.57 -0.22
N ASP A 243 -2.25 -20.76 0.27
CA ASP A 243 -2.89 -22.07 0.38
C ASP A 243 -3.31 -22.65 -0.98
N TYR A 244 -3.07 -23.95 -1.13
CA TYR A 244 -3.37 -24.71 -2.33
C TYR A 244 -4.00 -26.06 -2.01
N ILE A 245 -5.10 -26.38 -2.68
CA ILE A 245 -5.76 -27.70 -2.61
C ILE A 245 -5.98 -28.23 -4.02
N ASP A 246 -5.65 -29.50 -4.25
CA ASP A 246 -5.92 -30.20 -5.51
C ASP A 246 -6.34 -31.65 -5.28
N ALA A 247 -7.11 -32.19 -6.22
CA ALA A 247 -7.33 -33.62 -6.36
C ALA A 247 -7.23 -34.01 -7.83
N LEU A 248 -6.39 -34.99 -8.10
CA LEU A 248 -5.93 -35.34 -9.43
C LEU A 248 -6.17 -36.83 -9.67
N PRO A 249 -6.98 -37.21 -10.68
CA PRO A 249 -7.04 -38.59 -11.11
C PRO A 249 -5.70 -38.97 -11.75
N LEU A 250 -5.17 -40.13 -11.38
CA LEU A 250 -3.94 -40.68 -11.93
C LEU A 250 -4.26 -41.66 -13.08
N PRO A 251 -3.33 -41.86 -14.05
CA PRO A 251 -3.58 -42.73 -15.20
C PRO A 251 -3.88 -44.19 -14.86
N ASP A 252 -3.48 -44.65 -13.68
CA ASP A 252 -3.66 -46.02 -13.17
C ASP A 252 -4.96 -46.21 -12.38
N GLY A 253 -5.82 -45.18 -12.31
CA GLY A 253 -7.11 -45.24 -11.60
C GLY A 253 -7.04 -44.84 -10.13
N ARG A 254 -5.84 -44.55 -9.60
CA ARG A 254 -5.67 -43.96 -8.26
C ARG A 254 -6.02 -42.46 -8.28
N THR A 255 -6.20 -41.86 -7.11
CA THR A 255 -6.40 -40.41 -6.97
C THR A 255 -5.35 -39.81 -6.04
N LEU A 256 -4.67 -38.77 -6.49
CA LEU A 256 -3.78 -37.95 -5.67
C LEU A 256 -4.56 -36.78 -5.06
N LEU A 257 -4.53 -36.65 -3.75
CA LEU A 257 -4.97 -35.47 -3.00
C LEU A 257 -3.74 -34.67 -2.58
N CYS A 258 -3.83 -33.35 -2.65
CA CYS A 258 -2.79 -32.42 -2.27
C CYS A 258 -3.37 -31.28 -1.43
N ILE A 259 -2.70 -30.97 -0.33
CA ILE A 259 -2.84 -29.69 0.37
C ILE A 259 -1.45 -29.10 0.56
N ALA A 260 -1.31 -27.80 0.35
CA ALA A 260 -0.06 -27.10 0.56
C ALA A 260 -0.29 -25.68 1.06
N ASP A 261 0.69 -25.17 1.79
CA ASP A 261 0.81 -23.79 2.20
C ASP A 261 2.20 -23.28 1.77
N VAL A 262 2.21 -22.15 1.08
CA VAL A 262 3.43 -21.48 0.61
C VAL A 262 3.82 -20.42 1.64
N ALA A 263 4.99 -20.61 2.24
CA ALA A 263 5.52 -19.69 3.22
C ALA A 263 5.76 -18.30 2.60
N GLY A 264 5.19 -17.29 3.23
CA GLY A 264 5.31 -15.89 2.84
C GLY A 264 3.99 -15.31 2.37
N LYS A 265 3.66 -14.12 2.88
CA LYS A 265 2.34 -13.48 2.68
C LYS A 265 2.38 -12.36 1.66
N SER A 266 3.47 -12.29 0.89
CA SER A 266 3.64 -11.32 -0.18
C SER A 266 3.06 -11.86 -1.48
N VAL A 267 2.66 -10.95 -2.38
CA VAL A 267 2.22 -11.28 -3.74
C VAL A 267 3.26 -12.14 -4.49
N ARG A 268 4.56 -11.98 -4.15
CA ARG A 268 5.65 -12.79 -4.71
C ARG A 268 5.64 -14.24 -4.24
N ALA A 269 5.26 -14.50 -2.98
CA ALA A 269 5.13 -15.86 -2.46
C ALA A 269 3.93 -16.58 -3.10
N GLN A 270 2.80 -15.87 -3.25
CA GLN A 270 1.59 -16.39 -3.90
C GLN A 270 1.82 -16.80 -5.37
N ALA A 271 2.75 -16.13 -6.07
CA ALA A 271 3.15 -16.51 -7.42
C ALA A 271 3.76 -17.93 -7.53
N ARG A 272 4.08 -18.60 -6.41
CA ARG A 272 4.57 -19.99 -6.39
C ARG A 272 3.45 -21.03 -6.33
N VAL A 273 2.22 -20.67 -5.96
CA VAL A 273 1.07 -21.60 -6.03
C VAL A 273 0.85 -22.14 -7.45
N PRO A 274 0.85 -21.30 -8.52
CA PRO A 274 0.81 -21.81 -9.90
C PRO A 274 1.99 -22.75 -10.21
N LEU A 275 3.20 -22.41 -9.75
CA LEU A 275 4.40 -23.22 -10.01
C LEU A 275 4.26 -24.61 -9.38
N LEU A 276 3.79 -24.69 -8.13
CA LEU A 276 3.46 -25.94 -7.45
C LEU A 276 2.38 -26.71 -8.22
N LYS A 277 1.24 -26.07 -8.53
CA LYS A 277 0.12 -26.67 -9.26
C LYS A 277 0.55 -27.33 -10.57
N TYR A 278 1.28 -26.62 -11.42
CA TYR A 278 1.68 -27.14 -12.72
C TYR A 278 2.81 -28.16 -12.62
N SER A 279 3.73 -28.02 -11.66
CA SER A 279 4.77 -29.04 -11.41
C SER A 279 4.15 -30.33 -10.90
N LEU A 280 3.19 -30.25 -9.98
CA LEU A 280 2.44 -31.39 -9.46
C LEU A 280 1.69 -32.11 -10.59
N ARG A 281 0.94 -31.36 -11.40
CA ARG A 281 0.19 -31.90 -12.55
C ARG A 281 1.07 -32.55 -13.61
N ALA A 282 2.29 -32.05 -13.82
CA ALA A 282 3.24 -32.62 -14.76
C ALA A 282 3.94 -33.89 -14.22
N LEU A 283 4.26 -33.91 -12.92
CA LEU A 283 5.06 -34.98 -12.31
C LEU A 283 4.23 -36.14 -11.77
N ALA A 284 3.01 -35.89 -11.28
CA ALA A 284 2.17 -36.91 -10.65
C ALA A 284 1.83 -38.10 -11.58
N PRO A 285 1.54 -37.92 -12.88
CA PRO A 285 1.32 -39.05 -13.79
C PRO A 285 2.57 -39.91 -14.03
N LEU A 286 3.76 -39.38 -13.79
CA LEU A 286 5.05 -40.04 -14.04
C LEU A 286 5.60 -40.73 -12.78
N ASN A 287 5.40 -40.11 -11.62
CA ASN A 287 5.85 -40.60 -10.32
C ASN A 287 4.69 -40.48 -9.35
N PRO A 288 3.74 -41.43 -9.36
CA PRO A 288 2.54 -41.33 -8.54
C PRO A 288 2.81 -41.57 -7.06
N GLU A 289 3.94 -42.17 -6.68
CA GLU A 289 4.22 -42.50 -5.27
C GLU A 289 4.57 -41.25 -4.45
N PRO A 290 3.96 -41.03 -3.27
CA PRO A 290 4.08 -39.77 -2.53
C PRO A 290 5.52 -39.35 -2.23
N ALA A 291 6.37 -40.24 -1.72
CA ALA A 291 7.77 -39.87 -1.40
C ALA A 291 8.56 -39.53 -2.67
N ALA A 292 8.39 -40.32 -3.73
CA ALA A 292 9.06 -40.10 -5.00
C ALA A 292 8.60 -38.79 -5.67
N LEU A 293 7.29 -38.50 -5.61
CA LEU A 293 6.72 -37.26 -6.12
C LEU A 293 7.25 -36.05 -5.36
N THR A 294 7.26 -36.10 -4.02
CA THR A 294 7.84 -35.06 -3.18
C THR A 294 9.31 -34.83 -3.49
N ALA A 295 10.12 -35.88 -3.69
CA ALA A 295 11.54 -35.75 -4.04
C ALA A 295 11.75 -35.08 -5.41
N ARG A 296 10.88 -35.40 -6.38
CA ARG A 296 10.88 -34.74 -7.69
C ARG A 296 10.46 -33.28 -7.61
N LEU A 297 9.44 -32.97 -6.81
CA LEU A 297 9.02 -31.60 -6.54
C LEU A 297 10.14 -30.81 -5.83
N GLN A 298 10.81 -31.40 -4.84
CA GLN A 298 11.95 -30.79 -4.17
C GLN A 298 13.04 -30.40 -5.17
N THR A 299 13.44 -31.35 -6.03
CA THR A 299 14.48 -31.10 -7.03
C THR A 299 14.07 -30.01 -8.04
N THR A 300 12.78 -29.98 -8.42
CA THR A 300 12.26 -29.07 -9.43
C THR A 300 12.04 -27.65 -8.89
N LEU A 301 11.57 -27.54 -7.65
CA LEU A 301 11.12 -26.27 -7.05
C LEU A 301 12.17 -25.61 -6.16
N ALA A 302 13.09 -26.36 -5.54
CA ALA A 302 14.09 -25.80 -4.63
C ALA A 302 14.89 -24.60 -5.20
N PRO A 303 15.30 -24.57 -6.49
CA PRO A 303 15.99 -23.42 -7.06
C PRO A 303 15.17 -22.12 -7.07
N ASP A 304 13.84 -22.25 -7.07
CA ASP A 304 12.88 -21.15 -7.12
C ASP A 304 12.43 -20.70 -5.70
N LEU A 305 12.70 -21.51 -4.68
CA LEU A 305 12.27 -21.27 -3.29
C LEU A 305 13.38 -20.68 -2.41
N GLN A 306 14.65 -21.00 -2.67
CA GLN A 306 15.76 -20.54 -1.83
C GLN A 306 16.09 -19.04 -2.05
N PRO A 307 16.55 -18.30 -1.02
CA PRO A 307 16.90 -18.77 0.34
C PRO A 307 15.82 -18.56 1.42
N GLU A 308 14.73 -17.86 1.12
CA GLU A 308 13.80 -17.32 2.13
C GLU A 308 12.39 -17.95 2.09
N LEU A 309 12.08 -18.78 1.10
CA LEU A 309 10.75 -19.36 0.90
C LEU A 309 10.80 -20.89 1.01
N TYR A 310 9.68 -21.47 1.43
CA TYR A 310 9.46 -22.91 1.47
C TYR A 310 7.99 -23.22 1.20
N ILE A 311 7.68 -24.46 0.85
CA ILE A 311 6.30 -24.93 0.66
C ILE A 311 6.07 -26.13 1.58
N ALA A 312 5.19 -25.95 2.55
CA ALA A 312 4.68 -27.05 3.34
C ALA A 312 3.64 -27.80 2.49
N VAL A 313 3.79 -29.11 2.27
CA VAL A 313 2.87 -29.89 1.42
C VAL A 313 2.60 -31.27 1.99
N CYS A 314 1.36 -31.73 1.89
CA CYS A 314 1.00 -33.12 2.13
C CYS A 314 0.36 -33.73 0.87
N LEU A 315 0.93 -34.85 0.43
CA LEU A 315 0.48 -35.62 -0.73
C LEU A 315 -0.10 -36.95 -0.25
N VAL A 316 -1.31 -37.29 -0.69
CA VAL A 316 -2.00 -38.54 -0.34
C VAL A 316 -2.50 -39.21 -1.61
N VAL A 317 -2.07 -40.44 -1.87
CA VAL A 317 -2.48 -41.24 -3.02
C VAL A 317 -3.44 -42.32 -2.54
N LEU A 318 -4.64 -42.30 -3.09
CA LEU A 318 -5.75 -43.21 -2.78
C LEU A 318 -5.81 -44.32 -3.81
N ASP A 319 -5.74 -45.56 -3.34
CA ASP A 319 -6.03 -46.76 -4.13
C ASP A 319 -7.41 -47.30 -3.74
N PHE A 320 -8.35 -47.20 -4.70
CA PHE A 320 -9.73 -47.61 -4.50
C PHE A 320 -9.96 -49.12 -4.54
N ASP A 321 -9.07 -49.86 -5.19
CA ASP A 321 -9.19 -51.30 -5.37
C ASP A 321 -8.51 -52.05 -4.22
N ALA A 322 -7.33 -51.58 -3.79
CA ALA A 322 -6.63 -52.13 -2.62
C ALA A 322 -7.19 -51.64 -1.28
N GLN A 323 -8.04 -50.61 -1.29
CA GLN A 323 -8.54 -49.91 -0.09
C GLN A 323 -7.42 -49.38 0.81
N THR A 324 -6.36 -48.89 0.18
CA THR A 324 -5.19 -48.32 0.83
C THR A 324 -5.03 -46.85 0.46
N LEU A 325 -4.36 -46.11 1.33
CA LEU A 325 -3.82 -44.80 1.01
C LEU A 325 -2.34 -44.76 1.39
N ARG A 326 -1.54 -44.11 0.56
CA ARG A 326 -0.13 -43.81 0.82
C ARG A 326 0.03 -42.31 0.93
N TYR A 327 0.86 -41.84 1.84
CA TYR A 327 1.02 -40.40 2.06
C TYR A 327 2.45 -40.00 2.39
N CYS A 328 2.80 -38.79 2.00
CA CYS A 328 4.03 -38.09 2.38
C CYS A 328 3.64 -36.69 2.86
N ASN A 329 3.94 -36.39 4.12
CA ASN A 329 3.73 -35.08 4.70
C ASN A 329 5.09 -34.37 4.86
N ALA A 330 5.36 -33.44 3.93
CA ALA A 330 6.54 -32.62 3.82
C ALA A 330 6.31 -31.26 4.51
N GLY A 331 6.41 -31.26 5.84
CA GLY A 331 6.37 -30.06 6.67
C GLY A 331 5.01 -29.37 6.80
N HIS A 332 3.92 -29.97 6.31
CA HIS A 332 2.57 -29.46 6.49
C HIS A 332 1.97 -29.92 7.82
N ILE A 333 1.04 -29.14 8.36
CA ILE A 333 0.21 -29.59 9.47
C ILE A 333 -0.49 -30.92 9.10
N ALA A 334 -0.45 -31.91 9.99
CA ALA A 334 -0.83 -33.27 9.63
C ALA A 334 -2.34 -33.37 9.34
N PRO A 335 -2.74 -33.81 8.13
CA PRO A 335 -4.13 -34.16 7.89
C PRO A 335 -4.58 -35.27 8.84
N LEU A 336 -5.86 -35.33 9.14
CA LEU A 336 -6.42 -36.27 10.10
C LEU A 336 -7.17 -37.38 9.38
N HIS A 337 -6.82 -38.63 9.66
CA HIS A 337 -7.67 -39.77 9.37
C HIS A 337 -8.60 -40.04 10.55
N VAL A 338 -9.90 -39.98 10.30
CA VAL A 338 -10.95 -40.18 11.30
C VAL A 338 -11.72 -41.45 10.96
N ARG A 339 -11.78 -42.37 11.92
CA ARG A 339 -12.51 -43.62 11.82
C ARG A 339 -13.45 -43.78 13.00
N GLN A 340 -14.68 -44.24 12.75
CA GLN A 340 -15.57 -44.62 13.83
C GLN A 340 -15.14 -45.97 14.43
N VAL A 341 -14.83 -46.00 15.74
CA VAL A 341 -14.50 -47.23 16.48
C VAL A 341 -15.48 -47.38 17.65
N GLY A 342 -16.58 -48.08 17.39
CA GLY A 342 -17.68 -48.20 18.35
C GLY A 342 -18.43 -46.88 18.51
N LEU A 343 -18.49 -46.34 19.73
CA LEU A 343 -19.12 -45.06 20.04
C LEU A 343 -18.15 -43.87 20.00
N VAL A 344 -16.85 -44.11 19.80
CA VAL A 344 -15.82 -43.07 19.87
C VAL A 344 -15.10 -42.97 18.52
N PRO A 345 -14.92 -41.76 17.97
CA PRO A 345 -14.08 -41.57 16.81
C PRO A 345 -12.60 -41.72 17.18
N GLN A 346 -11.87 -42.52 16.41
CA GLN A 346 -10.42 -42.58 16.44
C GLN A 346 -9.88 -41.56 15.43
N VAL A 347 -9.04 -40.63 15.90
CA VAL A 347 -8.37 -39.61 15.09
C VAL A 347 -6.89 -39.93 15.01
N THR A 348 -6.35 -40.09 13.80
CA THR A 348 -4.95 -40.44 13.55
C THR A 348 -4.31 -39.39 12.63
N PRO A 349 -3.32 -38.62 13.11
CA PRO A 349 -2.58 -37.66 12.28
C PRO A 349 -1.70 -38.35 11.23
N LEU A 350 -1.70 -37.83 10.00
CA LEU A 350 -0.89 -38.31 8.89
C LEU A 350 0.51 -37.66 8.90
N GLU A 351 1.32 -38.04 9.88
CA GLU A 351 2.71 -37.55 10.01
C GLU A 351 3.72 -38.45 9.30
N THR A 352 4.72 -37.86 8.64
CA THR A 352 5.87 -38.60 8.07
C THR A 352 7.24 -38.06 8.48
N ASN A 353 7.30 -36.88 9.11
CA ASN A 353 8.53 -36.16 9.47
C ASN A 353 9.44 -35.82 8.27
N SER A 354 8.85 -35.62 7.08
CA SER A 354 9.59 -35.12 5.92
C SER A 354 9.69 -33.58 5.99
N PRO A 355 10.82 -32.97 5.60
CA PRO A 355 10.95 -31.50 5.61
C PRO A 355 10.09 -30.85 4.53
N ALA A 356 9.71 -29.58 4.75
CA ALA A 356 9.02 -28.77 3.75
C ALA A 356 9.87 -28.56 2.50
N LEU A 357 9.22 -28.37 1.35
CA LEU A 357 9.93 -28.17 0.09
C LEU A 357 10.76 -26.88 0.14
N GLY A 358 11.97 -26.93 -0.40
CA GLY A 358 12.95 -25.84 -0.32
C GLY A 358 13.82 -25.86 0.95
N LEU A 359 13.40 -26.56 2.01
CA LEU A 359 14.20 -26.81 3.20
C LEU A 359 14.92 -28.16 3.08
N PHE A 360 16.17 -28.22 3.54
CA PHE A 360 16.98 -29.45 3.65
C PHE A 360 16.86 -30.40 2.43
N PRO A 361 17.21 -29.95 1.20
CA PRO A 361 17.08 -30.75 -0.03
C PRO A 361 17.82 -32.08 -0.01
N GLU A 362 18.76 -32.26 0.90
CA GLU A 362 19.53 -33.48 1.13
C GLU A 362 18.78 -34.58 1.90
N ILE A 363 17.62 -34.28 2.51
CA ILE A 363 16.84 -35.27 3.25
C ILE A 363 15.79 -35.89 2.33
N ASP A 364 15.84 -37.22 2.18
CA ASP A 364 14.87 -37.95 1.38
C ASP A 364 13.47 -37.95 2.05
N PRO A 365 12.40 -37.65 1.29
CA PRO A 365 11.04 -37.73 1.79
C PRO A 365 10.65 -39.17 2.19
N VAL A 366 9.89 -39.26 3.27
CA VAL A 366 9.36 -40.53 3.80
C VAL A 366 7.88 -40.63 3.46
N GLU A 367 7.45 -41.82 3.05
CA GLU A 367 6.05 -42.16 2.88
C GLU A 367 5.61 -43.23 3.88
N LYS A 368 4.31 -43.24 4.17
CA LYS A 368 3.64 -44.26 4.98
C LYS A 368 2.40 -44.75 4.26
N GLU A 369 1.96 -45.96 4.61
CA GLU A 369 0.78 -46.60 4.07
C GLU A 369 -0.21 -46.94 5.19
N MET A 370 -1.50 -46.83 4.88
CA MET A 370 -2.57 -47.30 5.76
C MET A 370 -3.79 -47.78 4.96
N SER A 371 -4.63 -48.59 5.60
CA SER A 371 -5.91 -49.01 5.03
C SER A 371 -7.04 -48.08 5.46
N TRP A 372 -7.97 -47.82 4.54
CA TRP A 372 -9.21 -47.10 4.82
C TRP A 372 -10.41 -48.04 4.67
N LYS A 373 -11.53 -47.66 5.28
CA LYS A 373 -12.80 -48.37 5.18
C LYS A 373 -13.91 -47.40 4.78
N PRO A 374 -15.00 -47.89 4.15
CA PRO A 374 -16.20 -47.08 3.98
C PRO A 374 -16.65 -46.45 5.31
N GLY A 375 -16.96 -45.16 5.29
CA GLY A 375 -17.28 -44.36 6.47
C GLY A 375 -16.08 -43.63 7.09
N ASP A 376 -14.85 -44.01 6.77
CA ASP A 376 -13.67 -43.24 7.18
C ASP A 376 -13.66 -41.85 6.50
N VAL A 377 -13.04 -40.88 7.17
CA VAL A 377 -12.90 -39.50 6.68
C VAL A 377 -11.44 -39.08 6.75
N LEU A 378 -10.97 -38.38 5.71
CA LEU A 378 -9.75 -37.59 5.77
C LEU A 378 -10.12 -36.10 5.87
N LEU A 379 -9.55 -35.41 6.85
CA LEU A 379 -9.64 -33.97 7.01
C LEU A 379 -8.28 -33.33 6.77
N PHE A 380 -8.18 -32.54 5.72
CA PHE A 380 -7.04 -31.69 5.41
C PHE A 380 -7.39 -30.26 5.80
N TYR A 381 -6.47 -29.57 6.46
CA TYR A 381 -6.67 -28.20 6.91
C TYR A 381 -5.33 -27.46 6.98
N THR A 382 -5.33 -26.15 6.82
CA THR A 382 -4.16 -25.29 7.03
C THR A 382 -4.15 -24.67 8.44
N ASP A 383 -3.02 -24.07 8.81
CA ASP A 383 -2.83 -23.43 10.12
C ASP A 383 -3.84 -22.31 10.37
N GLY A 384 -4.30 -21.60 9.33
CA GLY A 384 -5.35 -20.59 9.46
C GLY A 384 -6.65 -21.11 10.10
N LEU A 385 -7.01 -22.38 9.94
CA LEU A 385 -8.14 -22.99 10.67
C LEU A 385 -7.82 -23.14 12.16
N ALA A 386 -6.66 -23.70 12.49
CA ALA A 386 -6.24 -23.93 13.87
C ALA A 386 -6.07 -22.60 14.63
N ASP A 387 -5.43 -21.62 13.99
CA ASP A 387 -5.23 -20.27 14.51
C ASP A 387 -6.57 -19.59 14.80
N ALA A 388 -7.51 -19.61 13.85
CA ALA A 388 -8.84 -19.04 14.01
C ALA A 388 -9.56 -19.62 15.25
N LEU A 389 -9.46 -20.93 15.46
CA LEU A 389 -10.09 -21.62 16.59
C LEU A 389 -9.33 -21.42 17.91
N SER A 390 -8.04 -21.07 17.87
CA SER A 390 -7.23 -20.80 19.06
C SER A 390 -7.62 -19.50 19.79
N PHE A 391 -8.19 -18.52 19.08
CA PHE A 391 -8.44 -17.17 19.60
C PHE A 391 -9.41 -17.06 20.81
N GLY A 392 -9.89 -18.16 21.40
CA GLY A 392 -10.73 -18.24 22.61
C GLY A 392 -10.01 -18.33 23.97
N GLY A 393 -8.67 -18.46 24.01
CA GLY A 393 -7.86 -18.24 25.21
C GLY A 393 -7.69 -19.40 26.22
N VAL A 394 -8.10 -20.64 25.91
CA VAL A 394 -7.96 -21.77 26.86
C VAL A 394 -7.50 -23.11 26.24
N ALA A 395 -7.49 -23.28 24.91
CA ALA A 395 -7.10 -24.54 24.26
C ALA A 395 -6.23 -24.33 23.01
N ASP A 396 -5.36 -25.30 22.74
CA ASP A 396 -4.59 -25.40 21.50
C ASP A 396 -5.55 -25.49 20.29
N GLY A 397 -5.28 -24.71 19.24
CA GLY A 397 -6.11 -24.63 18.05
C GLY A 397 -6.22 -25.98 17.34
N GLU A 398 -5.12 -26.73 17.27
CA GLU A 398 -5.08 -28.08 16.70
C GLU A 398 -5.94 -29.05 17.52
N GLU A 399 -5.93 -28.94 18.85
CA GLU A 399 -6.76 -29.78 19.72
C GLU A 399 -8.26 -29.56 19.45
N GLN A 400 -8.66 -28.32 19.14
CA GLN A 400 -10.04 -28.03 18.74
C GLN A 400 -10.38 -28.65 17.39
N VAL A 401 -9.50 -28.54 16.39
CA VAL A 401 -9.68 -29.20 15.10
C VAL A 401 -9.81 -30.71 15.27
N HIS A 402 -8.96 -31.32 16.10
CA HIS A 402 -9.05 -32.75 16.43
C HIS A 402 -10.41 -33.13 17.03
N LYS A 403 -10.92 -32.35 17.99
CA LYS A 403 -12.24 -32.57 18.60
C LYS A 403 -13.38 -32.43 17.58
N LEU A 404 -13.32 -31.44 16.70
CA LEU A 404 -14.32 -31.22 15.65
C LEU A 404 -14.28 -32.32 14.59
N SER A 405 -13.07 -32.79 14.23
CA SER A 405 -12.88 -33.85 13.24
C SER A 405 -13.61 -35.15 13.60
N GLY A 406 -13.70 -35.46 14.91
CA GLY A 406 -14.42 -36.63 15.40
C GLY A 406 -15.93 -36.61 15.10
N ARG A 407 -16.51 -35.43 14.84
CA ARG A 407 -17.91 -35.32 14.43
C ARG A 407 -18.13 -35.72 12.98
N LEU A 408 -17.11 -35.62 12.11
CA LEU A 408 -17.25 -35.79 10.66
C LEU A 408 -17.60 -37.22 10.22
N VAL A 409 -17.39 -38.21 11.09
CA VAL A 409 -17.73 -39.63 10.86
C VAL A 409 -19.16 -39.99 11.29
N HIS A 410 -19.93 -39.06 11.88
CA HIS A 410 -21.31 -39.34 12.25
C HIS A 410 -22.23 -39.47 11.01
N PRO A 411 -23.27 -40.33 11.07
CA PRO A 411 -24.17 -40.56 9.92
C PRO A 411 -25.01 -39.34 9.53
N GLU A 412 -25.27 -38.45 10.50
CA GLU A 412 -26.10 -37.24 10.33
C GLU A 412 -25.29 -36.05 9.77
N VAL A 413 -23.99 -36.24 9.52
CA VAL A 413 -23.13 -35.17 9.03
C VAL A 413 -23.47 -34.87 7.57
N PRO A 414 -23.55 -33.57 7.21
CA PRO A 414 -23.75 -33.15 5.84
C PRO A 414 -22.67 -33.68 4.88
N SER A 415 -22.88 -33.48 3.58
CA SER A 415 -21.96 -33.93 2.53
C SER A 415 -20.54 -33.36 2.73
N ALA A 416 -19.52 -34.01 2.17
CA ALA A 416 -18.15 -33.53 2.34
C ALA A 416 -17.94 -32.05 1.94
N PRO A 417 -18.57 -31.52 0.86
CA PRO A 417 -18.53 -30.09 0.52
C PRO A 417 -19.15 -29.18 1.59
N GLU A 418 -20.30 -29.54 2.14
CA GLU A 418 -20.99 -28.77 3.17
C GLU A 418 -20.19 -28.78 4.48
N ALA A 419 -19.62 -29.92 4.86
CA ALA A 419 -18.78 -30.03 6.05
C ALA A 419 -17.49 -29.19 5.93
N ALA A 420 -16.86 -29.16 4.75
CA ALA A 420 -15.71 -28.29 4.50
C ALA A 420 -16.09 -26.79 4.63
N GLN A 421 -17.23 -26.40 4.06
CA GLN A 421 -17.73 -25.03 4.16
C GLN A 421 -18.09 -24.64 5.60
N GLU A 422 -18.73 -25.53 6.36
CA GLU A 422 -19.11 -25.29 7.76
C GLU A 422 -17.88 -25.04 8.65
N LEU A 423 -16.77 -25.78 8.43
CA LEU A 423 -15.52 -25.57 9.16
C LEU A 423 -14.89 -24.21 8.84
N VAL A 424 -14.93 -23.77 7.58
CA VAL A 424 -14.47 -22.43 7.19
C VAL A 424 -15.37 -21.34 7.78
N ASP A 425 -16.69 -21.50 7.71
CA ASP A 425 -17.65 -20.55 8.27
C ASP A 425 -17.47 -20.42 9.79
N LEU A 426 -17.21 -21.52 10.49
CA LEU A 426 -16.88 -21.54 11.92
C LEU A 426 -15.60 -20.75 12.22
N ALA A 427 -14.56 -20.93 11.41
CA ALA A 427 -13.30 -20.18 11.55
C ALA A 427 -13.54 -18.68 11.37
N LEU A 428 -14.32 -18.29 10.36
CA LEU A 428 -14.65 -16.89 10.08
C LEU A 428 -15.47 -16.26 11.22
N ALA A 429 -16.47 -16.98 11.74
CA ALA A 429 -17.26 -16.53 12.87
C ALA A 429 -16.40 -16.32 14.13
N ALA A 430 -15.42 -17.20 14.38
CA ALA A 430 -14.48 -17.04 15.50
C ALA A 430 -13.57 -15.80 15.35
N LEU A 431 -13.30 -15.37 14.11
CA LEU A 431 -12.44 -14.24 13.77
C LEU A 431 -13.16 -12.89 13.72
N ASP A 432 -14.46 -12.84 13.41
CA ASP A 432 -15.21 -11.59 13.23
C ASP A 432 -15.44 -10.83 14.56
N ASP A 433 -15.35 -11.50 15.71
CA ASP A 433 -15.60 -10.90 17.03
C ASP A 433 -14.38 -10.18 17.66
N LYS A 434 -13.21 -10.10 16.99
CA LYS A 434 -11.97 -9.60 17.64
C LYS A 434 -11.08 -8.69 16.77
N PRO A 435 -10.61 -7.54 17.31
CA PRO A 435 -9.60 -6.71 16.65
C PRO A 435 -8.20 -7.34 16.73
N PHE A 436 -7.55 -7.59 15.59
CA PHE A 436 -6.19 -8.16 15.53
C PHE A 436 -5.10 -7.10 15.36
N ILE A 437 -3.95 -7.31 16.03
CA ILE A 437 -2.71 -6.55 15.86
C ILE A 437 -1.74 -7.40 15.04
N ALA A 438 -1.51 -7.01 13.79
CA ALA A 438 -0.49 -7.64 12.95
C ALA A 438 0.92 -7.36 13.50
N ARG A 439 1.70 -8.40 13.82
CA ARG A 439 3.14 -8.29 14.02
C ARG A 439 3.84 -8.67 12.71
N HIS A 440 4.14 -7.68 11.87
CA HIS A 440 5.06 -7.87 10.76
C HIS A 440 6.50 -7.66 11.27
N PHE A 441 7.35 -8.69 11.16
CA PHE A 441 8.79 -8.58 11.36
C PHE A 441 9.46 -8.44 9.98
N THR A 442 9.66 -7.20 9.54
CA THR A 442 10.66 -6.87 8.52
C THR A 442 11.75 -6.06 9.21
N MET A 443 13.02 -6.49 9.06
CA MET A 443 14.17 -5.74 9.56
C MET A 443 14.13 -4.31 8.99
N GLY A 444 13.91 -3.31 9.85
CA GLY A 444 14.22 -1.91 9.56
C GLY A 444 13.11 -0.90 9.79
N GLU A 445 11.84 -1.20 9.49
CA GLU A 445 10.75 -0.21 9.59
C GLU A 445 9.47 -0.81 10.17
N LYS A 446 9.02 -0.23 11.30
CA LYS A 446 7.71 -0.53 11.90
C LYS A 446 6.62 0.18 11.10
N PHE A 447 5.98 -0.51 10.18
CA PHE A 447 4.69 -0.06 9.66
C PHE A 447 3.59 -0.43 10.67
N VAL A 448 2.98 0.58 11.31
CA VAL A 448 1.81 0.39 12.19
C VAL A 448 0.57 0.70 11.36
N GLY A 449 0.06 -0.30 10.64
CA GLY A 449 -1.26 -0.24 10.00
C GLY A 449 -2.31 -0.79 10.97
N THR A 450 -3.44 -0.09 11.13
CA THR A 450 -4.61 -0.65 11.82
C THR A 450 -5.43 -1.48 10.83
N GLY A 451 -5.32 -2.80 10.90
CA GLY A 451 -6.07 -3.72 10.04
C GLY A 451 -5.79 -5.20 10.31
N VAL A 452 -6.85 -6.02 10.23
CA VAL A 452 -6.86 -7.47 10.46
C VAL A 452 -5.98 -8.19 9.43
N HIS A 453 -4.83 -8.68 9.87
CA HIS A 453 -4.03 -9.63 9.12
C HIS A 453 -4.57 -11.03 9.42
N ARG A 454 -5.35 -11.59 8.50
CA ARG A 454 -5.85 -12.98 8.55
C ARG A 454 -4.83 -13.88 7.84
N ASP A 455 -4.74 -15.15 8.21
CA ASP A 455 -4.16 -16.18 7.33
C ASP A 455 -5.24 -16.72 6.39
N ASP A 456 -4.82 -17.45 5.37
CA ASP A 456 -5.74 -18.21 4.54
C ASP A 456 -6.28 -19.41 5.32
N VAL A 457 -7.55 -19.73 5.11
CA VAL A 457 -8.20 -20.89 5.71
C VAL A 457 -8.59 -21.83 4.59
N ALA A 458 -7.89 -22.95 4.49
CA ALA A 458 -8.15 -23.98 3.50
C ALA A 458 -8.52 -25.28 4.21
N VAL A 459 -9.64 -25.88 3.78
CA VAL A 459 -10.16 -27.14 4.33
C VAL A 459 -10.57 -28.05 3.19
N MET A 460 -10.15 -29.32 3.23
CA MET A 460 -10.64 -30.37 2.33
C MET A 460 -11.07 -31.59 3.13
N VAL A 461 -12.28 -32.07 2.84
CA VAL A 461 -12.89 -33.24 3.47
C VAL A 461 -13.07 -34.31 2.41
N ALA A 462 -12.54 -35.51 2.66
CA ALA A 462 -12.70 -36.67 1.80
C ALA A 462 -13.33 -37.82 2.59
N ARG A 463 -14.56 -38.22 2.24
CA ARG A 463 -15.29 -39.31 2.89
C ARG A 463 -15.36 -40.53 1.97
N PHE A 464 -14.93 -41.68 2.48
CA PHE A 464 -14.97 -42.94 1.73
C PHE A 464 -16.38 -43.55 1.80
N ARG A 465 -16.94 -43.91 0.65
CA ARG A 465 -18.25 -44.57 0.51
C ARG A 465 -18.06 -46.04 0.13
N GLU A 466 -19.11 -46.84 0.27
CA GLU A 466 -19.10 -48.19 -0.28
C GLU A 466 -19.04 -48.13 -1.81
N LYS A 467 -18.30 -49.08 -2.40
CA LYS A 467 -18.23 -49.23 -3.86
C LYS A 467 -19.59 -49.78 -4.33
N ILE A 468 -20.42 -48.92 -4.90
CA ILE A 468 -21.67 -49.33 -5.52
C ILE A 468 -21.30 -50.07 -6.82
N ILE A 469 -21.36 -51.40 -6.80
CA ILE A 469 -21.26 -52.23 -8.01
C ILE A 469 -22.62 -52.11 -8.70
N LEU A 470 -22.69 -51.27 -9.74
CA LEU A 470 -23.86 -51.14 -10.62
C LEU A 470 -23.90 -52.25 -11.67
#